data_AF-A0A109RMD7-F1
#
_entry.id   AF-A0A109RMD7-F1
#
_cell.length_a   1.000
_cell.length_b   1.000
_cell.length_c   1.000
_cell.angle_alpha   90.00
_cell.angle_beta   90.00
_cell.angle_gamma   90.00
#
_symmetry.space_group_name_H-M   'P 1'
#
loop_
_entity.id
_entity.type
_entity.pdbx_description
1 polymer ?
#
loop_
_entity_poly.entity_id
_entity_poly.type
_entity_poly.pdbx_seq_one_letter_code
_entity_poly.pdbx_strand_id
1 'polypeptide(L)'
;MTVVEDGFMSDERATSIIQAANDMLDYCELCESKVNDFIKIANCILTRQEYYDFLALYKRFDNNFGILESLVSQLTYPTTILQAVSISAVIKEIQRNMDELVDMMETSNVRIEAQQINVNMAKLIEELINFMDFDAIDYDDLDEAMTRTFIILKVVDVFDKEYKQAYYPMNVLHIISFDTKVEAYTYALEHGISKDFILNRYGHLL
;
A
#
# COMPACT_ATOMS: atom_id res chain seq x y z
N MET A 1 31.48 -28.35 -3.23
CA MET A 1 30.46 -27.95 -2.24
C MET A 1 31.18 -27.63 -0.95
N THR A 2 31.35 -26.36 -0.64
CA THR A 2 31.77 -25.94 0.71
C THR A 2 30.59 -26.15 1.64
N VAL A 3 30.73 -27.12 2.54
CA VAL A 3 29.83 -27.30 3.68
C VAL A 3 30.03 -26.06 4.54
N VAL A 4 29.05 -25.16 4.56
CA VAL A 4 28.99 -24.13 5.60
C VAL A 4 28.71 -24.92 6.88
N GLU A 5 29.68 -24.99 7.80
CA GLU A 5 29.42 -25.56 9.11
C GLU A 5 28.31 -24.72 9.76
N ASP A 6 27.14 -25.32 9.99
CA ASP A 6 26.06 -24.73 10.79
C ASP A 6 26.54 -24.66 12.25
N GLY A 7 27.37 -23.66 12.53
CA GLY A 7 27.71 -23.27 13.88
C GLY A 7 26.48 -22.67 14.55
N PHE A 8 26.32 -22.98 15.83
CA PHE A 8 25.31 -22.34 16.67
C PHE A 8 25.84 -21.03 17.23
N MET A 9 24.95 -20.05 17.38
CA MET A 9 25.27 -18.82 18.09
C MET A 9 25.34 -19.04 19.60
N SER A 10 26.11 -18.20 20.28
CA SER A 10 26.06 -18.15 21.74
C SER A 10 24.69 -17.69 22.22
N ASP A 11 24.21 -18.27 23.32
CA ASP A 11 22.90 -18.00 23.94
C ASP A 11 22.59 -16.51 24.08
N GLU A 12 23.56 -15.72 24.55
CA GLU A 12 23.43 -14.26 24.70
C GLU A 12 23.15 -13.56 23.35
N ARG A 13 23.89 -13.93 22.31
CA ARG A 13 23.73 -13.32 20.99
C ARG A 13 22.47 -13.81 20.28
N ALA A 14 22.08 -15.07 20.47
CA ALA A 14 20.81 -15.61 19.98
C ALA A 14 19.64 -14.84 20.60
N THR A 15 19.68 -14.61 21.92
CA THR A 15 18.69 -13.80 22.64
C THR A 15 18.62 -12.38 22.08
N SER A 16 19.76 -11.71 21.83
CA SER A 16 19.76 -10.37 21.25
C SER A 16 19.15 -10.29 19.85
N ILE A 17 19.39 -11.29 19.00
CA ILE A 17 18.82 -11.32 17.64
C ILE A 17 17.31 -11.55 17.69
N ILE A 18 16.83 -12.44 18.56
CA ILE A 18 15.40 -12.67 18.76
C ILE A 18 14.72 -11.37 19.21
N GLN A 19 15.31 -10.68 20.19
CA GLN A 19 14.77 -9.41 20.67
C GLN A 19 14.74 -8.37 19.54
N ALA A 20 15.84 -8.18 18.83
CA ALA A 20 15.92 -7.22 17.73
C ALA A 20 14.92 -7.53 16.60
N ALA A 21 14.68 -8.80 16.32
CA ALA A 21 13.70 -9.20 15.32
C ALA A 21 12.26 -8.91 15.77
N ASN A 22 11.92 -9.23 17.02
CA ASN A 22 10.60 -8.91 17.57
C ASN A 22 10.35 -7.40 17.64
N ASP A 23 11.34 -6.63 18.12
CA ASP A 23 11.25 -5.17 18.13
C ASP A 23 11.03 -4.65 16.70
N MET A 24 11.74 -5.19 15.71
CA MET A 24 11.59 -4.80 14.31
C MET A 24 10.20 -5.14 13.76
N LEU A 25 9.61 -6.28 14.12
CA LEU A 25 8.23 -6.63 13.72
C LEU A 25 7.23 -5.59 14.24
N ASP A 26 7.32 -5.21 15.52
CA ASP A 26 6.47 -4.16 16.10
C ASP A 26 6.62 -2.82 15.35
N TYR A 27 7.85 -2.44 14.97
CA TYR A 27 8.10 -1.24 14.17
C TYR A 27 7.53 -1.35 12.75
N CYS A 28 7.56 -2.53 12.14
CA CYS A 28 6.99 -2.76 10.81
C CYS A 28 5.47 -2.57 10.83
N GLU A 29 4.77 -3.16 11.80
CA GLU A 29 3.31 -3.03 11.93
C GLU A 29 2.89 -1.56 12.06
N LEU A 30 3.61 -0.78 12.88
CA LEU A 30 3.36 0.65 13.03
C LEU A 30 3.64 1.45 11.75
N CYS A 31 4.67 1.06 10.99
CA CYS A 31 5.01 1.70 9.71
C CYS A 31 3.96 1.38 8.64
N GLU A 32 3.57 0.11 8.54
CA GLU A 32 2.57 -0.37 7.58
C GLU A 32 1.25 0.35 7.78
N SER A 33 0.75 0.45 9.02
CA SER A 33 -0.48 1.18 9.33
C SER A 33 -0.43 2.63 8.86
N LYS A 34 0.68 3.34 9.10
CA LYS A 34 0.84 4.74 8.66
C LYS A 34 0.92 4.88 7.15
N VAL A 35 1.62 3.95 6.49
CA VAL A 35 1.76 3.93 5.04
C VAL A 35 0.41 3.67 4.40
N ASN A 36 -0.39 2.73 4.91
CA ASN A 36 -1.74 2.44 4.42
C ASN A 36 -2.66 3.66 4.52
N ASP A 37 -2.62 4.40 5.62
CA ASP A 37 -3.38 5.64 5.76
C ASP A 37 -2.91 6.71 4.74
N PHE A 38 -1.61 6.80 4.49
CA PHE A 38 -1.04 7.74 3.55
C PHE A 38 -1.35 7.39 2.08
N ILE A 39 -1.33 6.10 1.70
CA ILE A 39 -1.59 5.63 0.32
C ILE A 39 -2.92 6.16 -0.20
N LYS A 40 -3.96 6.18 0.64
CA LYS A 40 -5.31 6.64 0.28
C LYS A 40 -5.33 8.10 -0.18
N ILE A 41 -4.46 8.94 0.37
CA ILE A 41 -4.40 10.38 0.07
C ILE A 41 -3.21 10.77 -0.81
N ALA A 42 -2.27 9.85 -1.04
CA ALA A 42 -1.02 10.13 -1.73
C ALA A 42 -1.24 10.70 -3.15
N ASN A 43 -2.28 10.25 -3.87
CA ASN A 43 -2.63 10.77 -5.20
C ASN A 43 -2.92 12.29 -5.22
N CYS A 44 -3.36 12.86 -4.10
CA CYS A 44 -3.68 14.29 -4.00
C CYS A 44 -2.45 15.19 -3.80
N ILE A 45 -1.31 14.58 -3.46
CA ILE A 45 -0.09 15.28 -2.99
C ILE A 45 1.09 14.97 -3.89
N LEU A 46 1.20 13.72 -4.31
CA LEU A 46 2.26 13.20 -5.15
C LEU A 46 1.90 13.35 -6.61
N THR A 47 2.92 13.63 -7.43
CA THR A 47 2.80 13.44 -8.87
C THR A 47 2.64 11.96 -9.19
N ARG A 48 2.13 11.65 -10.38
CA ARG A 48 1.98 10.27 -10.87
C ARG A 48 3.24 9.41 -10.68
N GLN A 49 4.41 9.96 -11.03
CA GLN A 49 5.68 9.24 -10.90
C GLN A 49 6.03 8.97 -9.44
N GLU A 50 5.95 10.01 -8.59
CA GLU A 50 6.23 9.89 -7.15
C GLU A 50 5.30 8.90 -6.47
N TYR A 51 4.02 8.86 -6.87
CA TYR A 51 3.05 7.91 -6.35
C TYR A 51 3.43 6.45 -6.67
N TYR A 52 3.77 6.16 -7.93
CA TYR A 52 4.18 4.80 -8.29
C TYR A 52 5.53 4.40 -7.70
N ASP A 53 6.46 5.36 -7.55
CA ASP A 53 7.73 5.12 -6.85
C ASP A 53 7.47 4.80 -5.37
N PHE A 54 6.53 5.50 -4.73
CA PHE A 54 6.09 5.24 -3.37
C PHE A 54 5.47 3.83 -3.24
N LEU A 55 4.55 3.44 -4.13
CA LEU A 55 3.96 2.10 -4.13
C LEU A 55 4.99 1.00 -4.35
N ALA A 56 5.96 1.22 -5.25
CA ALA A 56 7.04 0.26 -5.50
C ALA A 56 7.97 0.11 -4.29
N LEU A 57 8.17 1.18 -3.52
CA LEU A 57 8.91 1.13 -2.26
C LEU A 57 8.11 0.42 -1.17
N TYR A 58 6.82 0.73 -1.01
CA TYR A 58 5.93 0.05 -0.07
C TYR A 58 5.89 -1.45 -0.35
N LYS A 59 5.74 -1.86 -1.62
CA LYS A 59 5.80 -3.27 -2.01
C LYS A 59 7.11 -3.95 -1.61
N ARG A 60 8.25 -3.25 -1.68
CA ARG A 60 9.54 -3.82 -1.24
C ARG A 60 9.59 -3.97 0.28
N PHE A 61 9.10 -2.96 1.00
CA PHE A 61 8.93 -3.01 2.44
C PHE A 61 8.05 -4.19 2.87
N ASP A 62 6.84 -4.31 2.31
CA ASP A 62 5.85 -5.34 2.63
C ASP A 62 6.39 -6.76 2.38
N ASN A 63 7.03 -6.98 1.23
CA ASN A 63 7.68 -8.26 0.95
C ASN A 63 8.77 -8.60 1.98
N ASN A 64 9.61 -7.63 2.33
CA ASN A 64 10.67 -7.84 3.31
C ASN A 64 10.12 -8.05 4.72
N PHE A 65 9.03 -7.37 5.08
CA PHE A 65 8.31 -7.56 6.32
C PHE A 65 7.77 -8.99 6.42
N GLY A 66 7.06 -9.48 5.40
CA GLY A 66 6.59 -10.87 5.36
C GLY A 66 7.72 -11.91 5.39
N ILE A 67 8.88 -11.61 4.78
CA ILE A 67 10.08 -12.45 4.93
C ILE A 67 10.57 -12.46 6.38
N LEU A 68 10.61 -11.31 7.06
CA LEU A 68 11.01 -11.24 8.47
C LEU A 68 10.06 -12.05 9.36
N GLU A 69 8.74 -11.90 9.20
CA GLU A 69 7.74 -12.70 9.92
C GLU A 69 7.98 -14.20 9.72
N SER A 70 8.21 -14.61 8.47
CA SER A 70 8.50 -16.00 8.13
C SER A 70 9.77 -16.50 8.81
N LEU A 71 10.85 -15.73 8.79
CA LEU A 71 12.12 -16.09 9.42
C LEU A 71 12.02 -16.16 10.94
N VAL A 72 11.30 -15.21 11.57
CA VAL A 72 11.11 -15.17 13.03
C VAL A 72 10.26 -16.36 13.50
N SER A 73 9.20 -16.71 12.76
CA SER A 73 8.37 -17.88 13.10
C SER A 73 9.10 -19.22 13.03
N GLN A 74 10.18 -19.30 12.24
CA GLN A 74 11.02 -20.50 12.05
C GLN A 74 12.28 -20.49 12.92
N LEU A 75 12.44 -19.48 13.77
CA LEU A 75 13.64 -19.27 14.56
C LEU A 75 13.74 -20.33 15.66
N THR A 76 14.84 -21.09 15.66
CA THR A 76 15.08 -22.18 16.61
C THR A 76 16.04 -21.77 17.71
N TYR A 77 15.95 -22.45 18.86
CA TYR A 77 16.95 -22.35 19.92
C TYR A 77 17.63 -23.73 20.15
N PRO A 78 18.97 -23.82 20.07
CA PRO A 78 19.92 -22.75 19.74
C PRO A 78 19.79 -22.30 18.27
N THR A 79 20.01 -21.00 18.03
CA THR A 79 19.90 -20.38 16.69
C THR A 79 21.17 -20.63 15.88
N THR A 80 21.03 -21.00 14.61
CA THR A 80 22.20 -21.17 13.73
C THR A 80 22.75 -19.82 13.30
N ILE A 81 24.05 -19.76 13.02
CA ILE A 81 24.69 -18.54 12.46
C ILE A 81 24.01 -18.14 11.14
N LEU A 82 23.59 -19.12 10.33
CA LEU A 82 22.92 -18.85 9.06
C LEU A 82 21.56 -18.17 9.25
N GLN A 83 20.71 -18.66 10.15
CA GLN A 83 19.43 -18.02 10.50
C GLN A 83 19.64 -16.58 10.96
N ALA A 84 20.62 -16.38 11.85
CA ALA A 84 20.96 -15.07 12.39
C ALA A 84 21.45 -14.07 11.33
N VAL A 85 22.28 -14.51 10.39
CA VAL A 85 22.76 -13.67 9.28
C VAL A 85 21.59 -13.29 8.36
N SER A 86 20.71 -14.23 8.04
CA SER A 86 19.51 -13.97 7.22
C SER A 86 18.60 -12.95 7.88
N ILE A 87 18.28 -13.11 9.16
CA ILE A 87 17.45 -12.15 9.92
C ILE A 87 18.10 -10.77 9.94
N SER A 88 19.40 -10.71 10.25
CA SER A 88 20.12 -9.43 10.31
C SER A 88 20.17 -8.70 8.97
N ALA A 89 20.25 -9.45 7.86
CA ALA A 89 20.22 -8.87 6.52
C ALA A 89 18.84 -8.28 6.19
N VAL A 90 17.77 -9.04 6.47
CA VAL A 90 16.39 -8.60 6.23
C VAL A 90 16.04 -7.38 7.08
N ILE A 91 16.40 -7.38 8.37
CA ILE A 91 16.20 -6.20 9.26
C ILE A 91 16.82 -4.94 8.65
N LYS A 92 18.05 -5.02 8.14
CA LYS A 92 18.72 -3.86 7.51
C LYS A 92 18.02 -3.37 6.25
N GLU A 93 17.51 -4.29 5.44
CA GLU A 93 16.77 -3.92 4.23
C GLU A 93 15.44 -3.25 4.58
N ILE A 94 14.71 -3.79 5.55
CA ILE A 94 13.47 -3.17 6.05
C ILE A 94 13.75 -1.79 6.62
N GLN A 95 14.78 -1.63 7.47
CA GLN A 95 15.15 -0.33 8.03
C GLN A 95 15.38 0.70 6.92
N ARG A 96 16.13 0.34 5.88
CA ARG A 96 16.34 1.22 4.73
C ARG A 96 15.01 1.54 4.02
N ASN A 97 14.14 0.55 3.81
CA ASN A 97 12.86 0.80 3.16
C ASN A 97 11.96 1.72 3.99
N MET A 98 11.94 1.55 5.32
CA MET A 98 11.20 2.41 6.24
C MET A 98 11.74 3.84 6.23
N ASP A 99 13.07 4.02 6.28
CA ASP A 99 13.68 5.34 6.22
C ASP A 99 13.30 6.07 4.92
N GLU A 100 13.35 5.38 3.77
CA GLU A 100 12.93 5.93 2.48
C GLU A 100 11.43 6.26 2.45
N LEU A 101 10.56 5.42 3.02
CA LEU A 101 9.11 5.66 3.09
C LEU A 101 8.80 6.87 3.96
N VAL A 102 9.46 6.97 5.11
CA VAL A 102 9.30 8.10 6.04
C VAL A 102 9.74 9.40 5.38
N ASP A 103 10.88 9.44 4.69
CA ASP A 103 11.36 10.64 4.00
C ASP A 103 10.37 11.12 2.93
N MET A 104 9.78 10.20 2.16
CA MET A 104 8.74 10.52 1.18
C MET A 104 7.47 11.06 1.85
N MET A 105 7.04 10.47 2.96
CA MET A 105 5.87 10.93 3.72
C MET A 105 6.12 12.29 4.39
N GLU A 106 7.30 12.53 4.94
CA GLU A 106 7.69 13.82 5.53
C GLU A 106 7.70 14.93 4.49
N THR A 107 8.30 14.67 3.32
CA THR A 107 8.28 15.60 2.18
C THR A 107 6.83 15.92 1.76
N SER A 108 5.96 14.91 1.77
CA SER A 108 4.54 15.07 1.43
C SER A 108 3.78 15.88 2.49
N ASN A 109 4.06 15.66 3.78
CA ASN A 109 3.47 16.45 4.87
C ASN A 109 3.81 17.93 4.74
N VAL A 110 5.05 18.27 4.37
CA VAL A 110 5.44 19.66 4.11
C VAL A 110 4.60 20.27 2.96
N ARG A 111 4.30 19.50 1.90
CA ARG A 111 3.41 19.95 0.81
C ARG A 111 1.97 20.18 1.29
N ILE A 112 1.46 19.33 2.17
CA ILE A 112 0.14 19.48 2.79
C ILE A 112 0.07 20.78 3.60
N GLU A 113 1.05 21.02 4.48
CA GLU A 113 1.13 22.24 5.30
C GLU A 113 1.24 23.51 4.44
N ALA A 114 1.95 23.41 3.31
CA ALA A 114 2.05 24.47 2.31
C ALA A 114 0.80 24.61 1.40
N GLN A 115 -0.26 23.85 1.63
CA GLN A 115 -1.50 23.81 0.84
C GLN A 115 -1.29 23.51 -0.66
N GLN A 116 -0.26 22.76 -1.00
CA GLN A 116 0.03 22.35 -2.38
C GLN A 116 -0.76 21.11 -2.82
N ILE A 117 -1.96 20.91 -2.25
CA ILE A 117 -2.82 19.75 -2.48
C ILE A 117 -3.91 20.03 -3.51
N ASN A 118 -4.31 19.01 -4.27
CA ASN A 118 -5.51 19.11 -5.10
C ASN A 118 -6.77 18.97 -4.23
N VAL A 119 -7.34 20.11 -3.81
CA VAL A 119 -8.49 20.16 -2.88
C VAL A 119 -9.74 19.44 -3.43
N ASN A 120 -9.99 19.48 -4.74
CA ASN A 120 -11.17 18.83 -5.31
C ASN A 120 -11.00 17.31 -5.33
N MET A 121 -9.80 16.84 -5.65
CA MET A 121 -9.46 15.42 -5.58
C MET A 121 -9.54 14.91 -4.13
N ALA A 122 -9.01 15.69 -3.17
CA ALA A 122 -9.09 15.35 -1.75
C ALA A 122 -10.53 15.20 -1.25
N LYS A 123 -11.43 16.11 -1.65
CA LYS A 123 -12.87 16.01 -1.33
C LYS A 123 -13.51 14.76 -1.94
N LEU A 124 -13.19 14.44 -3.19
CA LEU A 124 -13.70 13.22 -3.81
C LEU A 124 -13.22 11.99 -3.05
N ILE A 125 -11.93 11.91 -2.70
CA ILE A 125 -11.39 10.80 -1.90
C ILE A 125 -12.12 10.69 -0.55
N GLU A 126 -12.36 11.80 0.15
CA GLU A 126 -13.09 11.79 1.42
C GLU A 126 -14.50 11.18 1.28
N GLU A 127 -15.24 11.55 0.23
CA GLU A 127 -16.54 10.95 -0.08
C GLU A 127 -16.42 9.45 -0.42
N LEU A 128 -15.39 9.07 -1.18
CA LEU A 128 -15.14 7.68 -1.56
C LEU A 128 -14.79 6.81 -0.34
N ILE A 129 -13.96 7.29 0.58
CA ILE A 129 -13.60 6.59 1.83
C ILE A 129 -14.84 6.35 2.69
N ASN A 130 -15.76 7.32 2.74
CA ASN A 130 -17.02 7.15 3.48
C ASN A 130 -17.98 6.18 2.79
N PHE A 131 -17.83 5.98 1.49
CA PHE A 131 -18.73 5.17 0.68
C PHE A 131 -18.31 3.69 0.60
N MET A 132 -17.01 3.41 0.47
CA MET A 132 -16.49 2.05 0.28
C MET A 132 -15.11 1.88 0.91
N ASP A 133 -14.82 0.66 1.36
CA ASP A 133 -13.50 0.29 1.84
C ASP A 133 -12.57 -0.12 0.67
N PHE A 134 -11.36 0.43 0.68
CA PHE A 134 -10.28 0.20 -0.28
C PHE A 134 -8.96 0.65 0.34
N ASP A 135 -7.85 0.13 -0.18
CA ASP A 135 -6.50 0.45 0.31
C ASP A 135 -5.86 1.56 -0.54
N ALA A 136 -6.06 1.50 -1.85
CA ALA A 136 -5.50 2.45 -2.82
C ALA A 136 -6.53 2.86 -3.87
N ILE A 137 -6.29 3.97 -4.55
CA ILE A 137 -7.06 4.41 -5.72
C ILE A 137 -6.11 4.45 -6.90
N ASP A 138 -6.55 3.97 -8.06
CA ASP A 138 -5.72 4.12 -9.26
C ASP A 138 -5.54 5.60 -9.64
N TYR A 139 -4.30 6.03 -9.83
CA TYR A 139 -3.96 7.42 -10.08
C TYR A 139 -4.64 7.95 -11.36
N ASP A 140 -4.63 7.15 -12.43
CA ASP A 140 -5.16 7.56 -13.72
C ASP A 140 -6.68 7.64 -13.69
N ASP A 141 -7.32 6.70 -13.01
CA ASP A 141 -8.77 6.67 -12.84
C ASP A 141 -9.27 7.89 -12.05
N LEU A 142 -8.54 8.27 -11.01
CA LEU A 142 -8.90 9.42 -10.18
C LEU A 142 -8.72 10.75 -10.93
N ASP A 143 -7.67 10.87 -11.76
CA ASP A 143 -7.49 12.03 -12.64
C ASP A 143 -8.64 12.10 -13.68
N GLU A 144 -9.02 10.98 -14.28
CA GLU A 144 -10.13 10.92 -15.22
C GLU A 144 -11.48 11.28 -14.56
N ALA A 145 -11.71 10.82 -13.34
CA ALA A 145 -12.91 11.12 -12.55
C ALA A 145 -13.11 12.63 -12.31
N MET A 146 -12.02 13.41 -12.28
CA MET A 146 -12.11 14.88 -12.15
C MET A 146 -12.68 15.54 -13.40
N THR A 147 -12.54 14.91 -14.56
CA THR A 147 -12.95 15.47 -15.86
C THR A 147 -14.38 15.15 -16.25
N ARG A 148 -14.93 14.03 -15.75
CA ARG A 148 -16.26 13.52 -16.13
C ARG A 148 -17.29 13.69 -15.02
N THR A 149 -18.56 13.46 -15.34
CA THR A 149 -19.68 13.80 -14.43
C THR A 149 -20.15 12.61 -13.60
N PHE A 150 -20.16 11.42 -14.20
CA PHE A 150 -20.66 10.19 -13.60
C PHE A 150 -19.52 9.21 -13.42
N ILE A 151 -19.49 8.52 -12.29
CA ILE A 151 -18.47 7.52 -11.99
C ILE A 151 -19.11 6.23 -11.53
N ILE A 152 -18.50 5.12 -11.91
CA ILE A 152 -18.80 3.79 -11.41
C ILE A 152 -17.61 3.32 -10.60
N LEU A 153 -17.89 2.82 -9.39
CA LEU A 153 -16.88 2.33 -8.48
C LEU A 153 -16.79 0.81 -8.53
N LYS A 154 -15.56 0.29 -8.65
CA LYS A 154 -15.24 -1.14 -8.59
C LYS A 154 -13.96 -1.33 -7.79
N VAL A 155 -13.97 -2.24 -6.81
CA VAL A 155 -12.72 -2.64 -6.14
C VAL A 155 -12.15 -3.86 -6.85
N VAL A 156 -10.85 -3.80 -7.16
CA VAL A 156 -10.07 -4.83 -7.81
C VAL A 156 -9.06 -5.37 -6.81
N ASP A 157 -9.03 -6.68 -6.61
CA ASP A 157 -8.12 -7.36 -5.69
C ASP A 157 -7.06 -8.20 -6.43
N VAL A 158 -6.13 -8.79 -5.68
CA VAL A 158 -5.01 -9.60 -6.21
C VAL A 158 -5.43 -10.84 -7.00
N PHE A 159 -6.66 -11.32 -6.83
CA PHE A 159 -7.20 -12.47 -7.55
C PHE A 159 -7.93 -12.07 -8.85
N ASP A 160 -8.20 -10.78 -9.01
CA ASP A 160 -8.91 -10.27 -10.16
C ASP A 160 -8.01 -10.20 -11.40
N LYS A 161 -8.57 -10.45 -12.59
CA LYS A 161 -7.77 -10.52 -13.84
C LYS A 161 -7.27 -9.15 -14.30
N GLU A 162 -7.96 -8.10 -13.88
CA GLU A 162 -7.65 -6.71 -14.21
C GLU A 162 -6.60 -6.11 -13.25
N TYR A 163 -6.08 -6.92 -12.34
CA TYR A 163 -5.14 -6.49 -11.32
C TYR A 163 -3.82 -5.94 -11.90
N LYS A 164 -3.45 -4.74 -11.44
CA LYS A 164 -2.20 -4.07 -11.80
C LYS A 164 -1.11 -4.41 -10.79
N GLN A 165 -0.03 -5.06 -11.24
CA GLN A 165 1.09 -5.54 -10.38
C GLN A 165 1.77 -4.46 -9.52
N ALA A 166 1.64 -3.18 -9.92
CA ALA A 166 2.17 -2.05 -9.19
C ALA A 166 1.52 -1.87 -7.81
N TYR A 167 0.30 -2.37 -7.62
CA TYR A 167 -0.48 -2.16 -6.41
C TYR A 167 -0.42 -3.32 -5.42
N TYR A 168 0.46 -4.31 -5.61
CA TYR A 168 0.53 -5.47 -4.71
C TYR A 168 1.03 -5.11 -3.32
N PRO A 169 0.36 -5.56 -2.23
CA PRO A 169 -0.82 -6.47 -2.13
C PRO A 169 -2.19 -5.80 -1.87
N MET A 170 -2.42 -4.57 -2.35
CA MET A 170 -3.56 -3.73 -2.00
C MET A 170 -4.85 -4.02 -2.79
N ASN A 171 -6.00 -3.77 -2.16
CA ASN A 171 -7.30 -3.64 -2.84
C ASN A 171 -7.42 -2.25 -3.47
N VAL A 172 -7.56 -2.21 -4.79
CA VAL A 172 -7.52 -0.96 -5.56
C VAL A 172 -8.92 -0.55 -5.96
N LEU A 173 -9.32 0.66 -5.61
CA LEU A 173 -10.50 1.31 -6.17
C LEU A 173 -10.21 1.73 -7.61
N HIS A 174 -10.92 1.09 -8.54
CA HIS A 174 -11.00 1.46 -9.94
C HIS A 174 -12.22 2.38 -10.14
N ILE A 175 -12.01 3.50 -10.83
CA ILE A 175 -13.07 4.49 -11.11
C ILE A 175 -13.29 4.55 -12.61
N ILE A 176 -14.49 4.14 -13.05
CA ILE A 176 -14.86 4.15 -14.46
C ILE A 176 -15.75 5.37 -14.70
N SER A 177 -15.27 6.29 -15.52
CA SER A 177 -15.83 7.63 -15.62
C SER A 177 -16.65 7.81 -16.91
N PHE A 178 -17.77 8.54 -16.86
CA PHE A 178 -18.71 8.76 -17.97
C PHE A 178 -19.23 10.20 -18.02
N ASP A 179 -19.53 10.69 -19.21
CA ASP A 179 -20.09 12.05 -19.39
C ASP A 179 -21.60 12.08 -19.11
N THR A 180 -22.31 10.99 -19.41
CA THR A 180 -23.76 10.94 -19.27
C THR A 180 -24.23 9.83 -18.33
N LYS A 181 -25.38 10.08 -17.67
CA LYS A 181 -26.05 9.08 -16.82
C LYS A 181 -26.41 7.83 -17.62
N VAL A 182 -26.82 7.98 -18.88
CA VAL A 182 -27.25 6.86 -19.71
C VAL A 182 -26.09 5.89 -19.96
N GLU A 183 -24.91 6.40 -20.33
CA GLU A 183 -23.73 5.56 -20.57
C GLU A 183 -23.31 4.80 -19.31
N ALA A 184 -23.28 5.47 -18.15
CA ALA A 184 -22.95 4.83 -16.89
C ALA A 184 -23.94 3.70 -16.53
N TYR A 185 -25.24 3.93 -16.68
CA TYR A 185 -26.24 2.89 -16.40
C TYR A 185 -26.18 1.74 -17.39
N THR A 186 -25.96 2.01 -18.68
CA THR A 186 -25.80 0.97 -19.70
C THR A 186 -24.59 0.09 -19.37
N TYR A 187 -23.44 0.71 -19.07
CA TYR A 187 -22.25 -0.03 -18.68
C TYR A 187 -22.47 -0.86 -17.41
N ALA A 188 -23.08 -0.28 -16.38
CA ALA A 188 -23.36 -0.98 -15.12
C ALA A 188 -24.25 -2.23 -15.35
N LEU A 189 -25.30 -2.10 -16.17
CA LEU A 189 -26.18 -3.21 -16.50
C LEU A 189 -25.46 -4.32 -17.28
N GLU A 190 -24.60 -3.96 -18.24
CA GLU A 190 -23.82 -4.92 -19.02
C GLU A 190 -22.80 -5.70 -18.18
N HIS A 191 -22.31 -5.09 -17.09
CA HIS A 191 -21.29 -5.66 -16.21
C HIS A 191 -21.85 -6.18 -14.88
N GLY A 192 -23.18 -6.17 -14.69
CA GLY A 192 -23.83 -6.65 -13.47
C GLY A 192 -23.54 -5.81 -12.22
N ILE A 193 -23.21 -4.53 -12.39
CA ILE A 193 -22.89 -3.60 -11.30
C ILE A 193 -24.18 -2.96 -10.77
N SER A 194 -24.35 -2.94 -9.43
CA SER A 194 -25.51 -2.27 -8.82
C SER A 194 -25.49 -0.77 -9.10
N LYS A 195 -26.69 -0.19 -9.29
CA LYS A 195 -26.89 1.26 -9.39
C LYS A 195 -26.33 2.03 -8.19
N ASP A 196 -26.20 1.39 -7.04
CA ASP A 196 -25.74 2.01 -5.81
C ASP A 196 -24.26 2.40 -5.92
N PHE A 197 -23.51 1.77 -6.82
CA PHE A 197 -22.10 2.10 -7.12
C PHE A 197 -21.94 3.15 -8.22
N ILE A 198 -23.04 3.77 -8.66
CA ILE A 198 -23.02 4.87 -9.64
C ILE A 198 -23.20 6.18 -8.88
N LEU A 199 -22.16 7.00 -8.89
CA LEU A 199 -22.15 8.31 -8.24
C LEU A 199 -22.05 9.41 -9.29
N ASN A 200 -22.51 10.62 -8.96
CA ASN A 200 -21.96 11.79 -9.61
C ASN A 200 -20.60 12.14 -8.98
N ARG A 201 -19.77 12.92 -9.70
CA ARG A 201 -18.45 13.35 -9.19
C ARG A 201 -18.47 14.15 -7.88
N TYR A 202 -19.66 14.56 -7.42
CA TYR A 202 -19.87 15.28 -6.16
C TYR A 202 -20.25 14.33 -5.02
N GLY A 203 -20.15 13.01 -5.20
CA GLY A 203 -20.44 12.01 -4.17
C GLY A 203 -21.93 11.78 -3.92
N HIS A 204 -22.83 12.35 -4.73
CA HIS A 204 -24.27 12.15 -4.54
C HIS A 204 -24.77 10.92 -5.29
N LEU A 205 -25.43 10.02 -4.54
CA LEU A 205 -26.19 8.88 -5.04
C LEU A 205 -27.30 9.31 -6.01
N LEU A 206 -27.53 8.51 -7.06
CA LEU A 206 -28.43 8.78 -8.19
C LEU A 206 -29.70 7.93 -8.26
#